data_AF-A0A1M3TQP3-F1
#
_entry.id   AF-A0A1M3TQP3-F1
#
_cell.length_a   1.000
_cell.length_b   1.000
_cell.length_c   1.000
_cell.angle_alpha   90.00
_cell.angle_beta   90.00
_cell.angle_gamma   90.00
#
_symmetry.space_group_name_H-M   'P 1'
#
loop_
_entity.id
_entity.type
_entity.pdbx_description
1 polymer ?
#
loop_
_entity_poly.entity_id
_entity_poly.type
_entity_poly.pdbx_seq_one_letter_code
_entity_poly.pdbx_strand_id
1 'polypeptide(L)'
;MPPLNPTSQKAIARLRNYTPPPTTYTSVPLSRRAAVLVLLYADQKGDLRVVLTMRAATLSSYAGQAALPGGRADSLSETPIQTARREAKEEIGLPEHDEQLPRPFTVEHLCEFPANLARTELVVRPCVALLHSFDELTGENADPEVSLIPRLDAREVAAVFTAPFRNFLRCRDMEDWGDGDPMEWYKGAWTEWHQENWKSKY
;
A
#
# COMPACT_ATOMS: atom_id res chain seq x y z
N MET A 1 -12.55 13.73 -5.26
CA MET A 1 -13.73 13.15 -4.58
C MET A 1 -14.25 14.19 -3.61
N PRO A 2 -15.27 13.96 -2.76
CA PRO A 2 -15.41 14.82 -1.60
C PRO A 2 -14.06 14.89 -0.85
N PRO A 3 -13.74 16.04 -0.21
CA PRO A 3 -12.59 16.13 0.66
C PRO A 3 -12.63 15.00 1.70
N LEU A 4 -11.45 14.59 2.19
CA LEU A 4 -11.33 13.63 3.30
C LEU A 4 -12.35 13.98 4.39
N ASN A 5 -13.06 12.99 4.91
CA ASN A 5 -13.98 13.25 6.01
C ASN A 5 -13.21 13.67 7.28
N PRO A 6 -13.85 14.27 8.30
CA PRO A 6 -13.14 14.80 9.47
C PRO A 6 -12.28 13.76 10.21
N THR A 7 -12.69 12.49 10.19
CA THR A 7 -11.93 11.39 10.80
C THR A 7 -10.67 11.09 9.99
N SER A 8 -10.81 10.95 8.68
CA SER A 8 -9.72 10.75 7.73
C SER A 8 -8.72 11.91 7.75
N GLN A 9 -9.19 13.16 7.82
CA GLN A 9 -8.33 14.34 7.96
C GLN A 9 -7.44 14.27 9.22
N LYS A 10 -8.04 13.91 10.37
CA LYS A 10 -7.28 13.73 11.62
C LYS A 10 -6.26 12.59 11.51
N ALA A 11 -6.59 11.50 10.81
CA ALA A 11 -5.66 10.40 10.59
C ALA A 11 -4.46 10.83 9.74
N ILE A 12 -4.71 11.50 8.61
CA ILE A 12 -3.64 12.06 7.75
C ILE A 12 -2.79 13.07 8.51
N ALA A 13 -3.40 13.95 9.31
CA ALA A 13 -2.66 14.90 10.13
C ALA A 13 -1.72 14.20 11.13
N ARG A 14 -2.13 13.07 11.73
CA ARG A 14 -1.25 12.28 12.60
C ARG A 14 -0.10 11.63 11.82
N LEU A 15 -0.38 11.09 10.63
CA LEU A 15 0.64 10.49 9.77
C LEU A 15 1.68 11.52 9.33
N ARG A 16 1.25 12.72 8.91
CA ARG A 16 2.16 13.84 8.57
C ARG A 16 3.07 14.25 9.71
N ASN A 17 2.57 14.20 10.95
CA ASN A 17 3.33 14.58 12.14
C ASN A 17 4.05 13.38 12.80
N TYR A 18 4.03 12.20 12.18
CA TYR A 18 4.68 11.02 12.72
C TYR A 18 6.19 11.09 12.50
N THR A 19 6.95 11.08 13.59
CA THR A 19 8.42 10.96 13.53
C THR A 19 8.82 9.51 13.76
N PRO A 20 9.40 8.82 12.75
CA PRO A 20 9.85 7.45 12.94
C PRO A 20 11.06 7.36 13.87
N PRO A 21 11.20 6.24 14.61
CA PRO A 21 12.46 5.93 15.28
C PRO A 21 13.58 5.70 14.25
N PRO A 22 14.85 5.71 14.69
CA PRO A 22 15.97 5.34 13.83
C PRO A 22 15.75 4.00 13.13
N THR A 23 16.04 3.95 11.83
CA THR A 23 15.79 2.78 10.99
C THR A 23 17.04 1.91 10.83
N THR A 24 16.85 0.59 10.80
CA THR A 24 17.89 -0.39 10.45
C THR A 24 17.93 -0.69 8.94
N TYR A 25 17.09 -0.03 8.15
CA TYR A 25 17.05 -0.21 6.69
C TYR A 25 18.41 0.04 6.02
N THR A 26 19.13 1.08 6.46
CA THR A 26 20.44 1.42 5.91
C THR A 26 21.59 0.62 6.52
N SER A 27 21.36 -0.12 7.62
CA SER A 27 22.40 -0.93 8.26
C SER A 27 22.53 -2.35 7.68
N VAL A 28 21.63 -2.74 6.76
CA VAL A 28 21.69 -4.04 6.08
C VAL A 28 22.23 -3.92 4.65
N PRO A 29 22.83 -5.00 4.08
CA PRO A 29 23.28 -5.01 2.70
C PRO A 29 22.13 -4.79 1.72
N LEU A 30 22.46 -4.28 0.52
CA LEU A 30 21.49 -3.99 -0.54
C LEU A 30 20.55 -5.16 -0.82
N SER A 31 21.08 -6.38 -0.86
CA SER A 31 20.32 -7.61 -1.12
C SER A 31 19.21 -7.90 -0.11
N ARG A 32 19.20 -7.23 1.05
CA ARG A 32 18.18 -7.35 2.10
C ARG A 32 17.28 -6.12 2.24
N ARG A 33 17.48 -5.06 1.46
CA ARG A 33 16.67 -3.84 1.53
C ARG A 33 15.43 -3.98 0.66
N ALA A 34 14.27 -3.79 1.24
CA ALA A 34 13.00 -3.75 0.52
C ALA A 34 12.10 -2.64 1.06
N ALA A 35 11.23 -2.09 0.21
CA ALA A 35 10.26 -1.09 0.60
C ALA A 35 8.89 -1.41 0.01
N VAL A 36 7.84 -1.03 0.75
CA VAL A 36 6.44 -1.22 0.33
C VAL A 36 5.67 0.09 0.45
N LEU A 37 4.75 0.33 -0.48
CA LEU A 37 3.92 1.52 -0.53
C LEU A 37 2.57 1.27 0.14
N VAL A 38 2.31 1.96 1.25
CA VAL A 38 0.97 2.12 1.80
C VAL A 38 0.33 3.33 1.11
N LEU A 39 -0.24 3.11 -0.07
CA LEU A 39 -0.92 4.16 -0.82
C LEU A 39 -2.35 4.34 -0.31
N LEU A 40 -2.59 5.50 0.29
CA LEU A 40 -3.89 5.92 0.81
C LEU A 40 -4.59 6.82 -0.19
N TYR A 41 -5.91 6.71 -0.31
CA TYR A 41 -6.75 7.69 -0.99
C TYR A 41 -8.11 7.80 -0.30
N ALA A 42 -8.80 8.93 -0.52
CA ALA A 42 -10.16 9.11 -0.07
C ALA A 42 -11.13 8.41 -1.03
N ASP A 43 -12.14 7.72 -0.53
CA ASP A 43 -13.26 7.21 -1.34
C ASP A 43 -14.38 8.26 -1.50
N GLN A 44 -15.48 7.86 -2.16
CA GLN A 44 -16.62 8.74 -2.41
C GLN A 44 -17.32 9.25 -1.14
N LYS A 45 -17.00 8.70 0.03
CA LYS A 45 -17.49 9.15 1.35
C LYS A 45 -16.40 9.90 2.14
N GLY A 46 -15.23 10.09 1.55
CA GLY A 46 -14.06 10.68 2.21
C GLY A 46 -13.37 9.73 3.19
N ASP A 47 -13.73 8.44 3.19
CA ASP A 47 -13.07 7.41 4.01
C ASP A 47 -11.74 7.00 3.36
N LEU A 48 -10.73 6.72 4.18
CA LEU A 48 -9.44 6.24 3.68
C LEU A 48 -9.53 4.79 3.21
N ARG A 49 -9.00 4.55 2.02
CA ARG A 49 -8.76 3.22 1.44
C ARG A 49 -7.28 3.02 1.18
N VAL A 50 -6.86 1.76 1.16
CA VAL A 50 -5.49 1.31 0.87
C VAL A 50 -5.50 0.54 -0.44
N VAL A 51 -4.52 0.81 -1.31
CA VAL A 51 -4.28 0.00 -2.52
C VAL A 51 -3.46 -1.23 -2.19
N LEU A 52 -3.91 -2.39 -2.68
CA LEU A 52 -3.27 -3.69 -2.51
C LEU A 52 -3.14 -4.40 -3.86
N THR A 53 -2.14 -5.27 -3.96
CA THR A 53 -1.96 -6.21 -5.06
C THR A 53 -2.30 -7.62 -4.61
N MET A 54 -2.70 -8.45 -5.56
CA MET A 54 -2.83 -9.89 -5.40
C MET A 54 -1.83 -10.56 -6.32
N ARG A 55 -0.90 -11.33 -5.75
CA ARG A 55 0.16 -11.98 -6.55
C ARG A 55 -0.44 -13.04 -7.48
N ALA A 56 0.06 -13.09 -8.71
CA ALA A 56 -0.37 -14.07 -9.71
C ALA A 56 -0.22 -15.51 -9.18
N ALA A 57 -1.21 -16.37 -9.46
CA ALA A 57 -1.23 -17.75 -8.99
C ALA A 57 -0.07 -18.61 -9.56
N THR A 58 0.57 -18.13 -10.62
CA THR A 58 1.66 -18.78 -11.35
C THR A 58 3.05 -18.50 -10.78
N LEU A 59 3.18 -17.63 -9.77
CA LEU A 59 4.46 -17.33 -9.12
C LEU A 59 4.83 -18.42 -8.10
N SER A 60 6.12 -18.78 -8.04
CA SER A 60 6.65 -19.88 -7.21
C SER A 60 6.55 -19.66 -5.70
N SER A 61 6.12 -18.48 -5.24
CA SER A 61 5.96 -18.12 -3.82
C SER A 61 4.78 -17.16 -3.61
N TYR A 62 4.00 -17.42 -2.55
CA TYR A 62 2.88 -16.58 -2.07
C TYR A 62 1.73 -16.34 -3.07
N ALA A 63 1.45 -17.33 -3.93
CA ALA A 63 0.37 -17.31 -4.91
C ALA A 63 -1.00 -16.95 -4.29
N GLY A 64 -1.65 -15.89 -4.79
CA GLY A 64 -2.97 -15.44 -4.33
C GLY A 64 -3.00 -14.78 -2.95
N GLN A 65 -1.84 -14.36 -2.41
CA GLN A 65 -1.78 -13.53 -1.22
C GLN A 65 -1.96 -12.04 -1.56
N ALA A 66 -2.65 -11.34 -0.65
CA ALA A 66 -2.75 -9.89 -0.67
C ALA A 66 -1.45 -9.28 -0.16
N ALA A 67 -0.92 -8.29 -0.88
CA ALA A 67 0.29 -7.58 -0.52
C ALA A 67 0.15 -6.07 -0.77
N LEU A 68 0.98 -5.29 -0.08
CA LEU A 68 1.22 -3.91 -0.47
C LEU A 68 2.15 -3.90 -1.69
N PRO A 69 1.99 -2.95 -2.64
CA PRO A 69 2.93 -2.80 -3.73
C PRO A 69 4.34 -2.57 -3.21
N GLY A 70 5.34 -3.25 -3.77
CA GLY A 70 6.72 -3.08 -3.30
C GLY A 70 7.66 -4.23 -3.58
N GLY A 71 8.94 -3.98 -3.35
CA GLY A 71 10.00 -4.89 -3.73
C GLY A 71 11.36 -4.48 -3.17
N ARG A 72 12.43 -4.99 -3.80
CA ARG A 72 13.81 -4.79 -3.33
C ARG A 72 14.37 -3.48 -3.87
N ALA A 73 15.28 -2.86 -3.13
CA ALA A 73 16.00 -1.71 -3.64
C ALA A 73 17.00 -2.13 -4.74
N ASP A 74 17.08 -1.35 -5.81
CA ASP A 74 18.01 -1.63 -6.92
C ASP A 74 19.41 -1.08 -6.64
N SER A 75 19.50 -0.05 -5.81
CA SER A 75 20.76 0.62 -5.50
C SER A 75 20.83 1.10 -4.05
N LEU A 76 22.04 1.35 -3.55
CA LEU A 76 22.26 1.91 -2.21
C LEU A 76 21.85 3.38 -2.10
N SER A 77 21.74 4.07 -3.24
CA SER A 77 21.32 5.47 -3.34
C SER A 77 19.80 5.66 -3.32
N GLU A 78 19.03 4.61 -3.60
CA GLU A 78 17.58 4.69 -3.51
C GLU A 78 17.13 4.86 -2.05
N THR A 79 16.31 5.89 -1.85
CA THR A 79 15.54 6.04 -0.62
C THR A 79 14.40 5.02 -0.59
N PRO A 80 13.90 4.61 0.59
CA PRO A 80 12.78 3.68 0.70
C PRO A 80 11.56 4.08 -0.13
N ILE A 81 11.20 5.37 -0.13
CA ILE A 81 10.05 5.87 -0.90
C ILE A 81 10.29 5.77 -2.41
N GLN A 82 11.52 5.99 -2.89
CA GLN A 82 11.85 5.81 -4.31
C GLN A 82 11.71 4.34 -4.72
N THR A 83 12.25 3.41 -3.94
CA THR A 83 12.06 1.97 -4.17
C THR A 83 10.57 1.60 -4.19
N ALA A 84 9.79 2.04 -3.19
CA ALA A 84 8.36 1.75 -3.13
C ALA A 84 7.57 2.34 -4.31
N ARG A 85 7.95 3.53 -4.80
CA ARG A 85 7.30 4.19 -5.95
C ARG A 85 7.67 3.53 -7.29
N ARG A 86 8.93 3.11 -7.46
CA ARG A 86 9.37 2.35 -8.64
C ARG A 86 8.61 1.04 -8.74
N GLU A 87 8.58 0.28 -7.66
CA GLU A 87 7.86 -1.01 -7.60
C GLU A 87 6.35 -0.82 -7.82
N ALA A 88 5.74 0.22 -7.25
CA ALA A 88 4.32 0.53 -7.52
C ALA A 88 4.06 0.89 -9.00
N LYS A 89 5.01 1.50 -9.69
CA LYS A 89 4.88 1.74 -11.14
C LYS A 89 4.91 0.43 -11.93
N GLU A 90 5.80 -0.49 -11.56
CA GLU A 90 5.94 -1.78 -12.21
C GLU A 90 4.71 -2.67 -11.97
N GLU A 91 4.24 -2.74 -10.72
CA GLU A 91 3.15 -3.64 -10.31
C GLU A 91 1.75 -3.09 -10.57
N ILE A 92 1.53 -1.78 -10.40
CA ILE A 92 0.20 -1.16 -10.48
C ILE A 92 0.14 0.06 -11.40
N GLY A 93 1.17 0.30 -12.21
CA GLY A 93 1.19 1.39 -13.19
C GLY A 93 1.20 2.80 -12.58
N LEU A 94 1.40 2.95 -11.27
CA LEU A 94 1.43 4.24 -10.60
C LEU A 94 2.74 4.97 -10.95
N PRO A 95 2.71 6.11 -11.66
CA PRO A 95 3.92 6.82 -12.05
C PRO A 95 4.83 7.14 -10.86
N GLU A 96 6.15 7.08 -11.07
CA GLU A 96 7.15 7.36 -10.02
C GLU A 96 7.14 8.84 -9.60
N HIS A 97 6.93 9.72 -10.57
CA HIS A 97 7.00 11.17 -10.42
C HIS A 97 5.64 11.84 -10.68
N ASP A 98 5.33 12.85 -9.87
CA ASP A 98 4.03 13.54 -9.93
C ASP A 98 3.80 14.26 -11.26
N GLU A 99 4.86 14.69 -11.94
CA GLU A 99 4.78 15.32 -13.27
C GLU A 99 4.20 14.40 -14.35
N GLN A 100 4.25 13.09 -14.13
CA GLN A 100 3.71 12.07 -15.03
C GLN A 100 2.28 11.67 -14.67
N LEU A 101 1.76 12.14 -13.52
CA LEU A 101 0.39 11.87 -13.13
C LEU A 101 -0.56 12.75 -13.97
N PRO A 102 -1.67 12.17 -14.47
CA PRO A 102 -2.72 12.99 -15.05
C PRO A 102 -3.31 13.90 -13.97
N ARG A 103 -3.73 15.10 -14.34
CA ARG A 103 -4.50 15.95 -13.42
C ARG A 103 -5.81 15.24 -13.05
N PRO A 104 -6.32 15.41 -11.82
CA PRO A 104 -5.80 16.27 -10.72
C PRO A 104 -4.87 15.52 -9.76
N PHE A 105 -4.27 14.39 -10.15
CA PHE A 105 -3.60 13.51 -9.20
C PHE A 105 -2.23 14.03 -8.78
N THR A 106 -1.93 13.93 -7.48
CA THR A 106 -0.60 14.14 -6.89
C THR A 106 -0.36 13.13 -5.79
N VAL A 107 0.90 12.82 -5.48
CA VAL A 107 1.25 11.87 -4.42
C VAL A 107 2.09 12.54 -3.36
N GLU A 108 1.49 12.69 -2.19
CA GLU A 108 2.15 13.25 -1.03
C GLU A 108 2.76 12.12 -0.18
N HIS A 109 4.08 12.13 -0.03
CA HIS A 109 4.75 11.27 0.95
C HIS A 109 4.48 11.79 2.37
N LEU A 110 3.82 10.98 3.21
CA LEU A 110 3.42 11.38 4.56
C LEU A 110 4.50 11.03 5.59
N CYS A 111 4.87 9.75 5.65
CA CYS A 111 5.85 9.25 6.62
C CYS A 111 6.31 7.83 6.25
N GLU A 112 7.29 7.32 6.99
CA GLU A 112 7.75 5.94 6.88
C GLU A 112 7.63 5.23 8.23
N PHE A 113 7.11 4.01 8.27
CA PHE A 113 7.00 3.22 9.50
C PHE A 113 8.28 2.43 9.79
N PRO A 114 8.52 2.00 11.05
CA PRO A 114 9.66 1.17 11.42
C PRO A 114 9.85 -0.01 10.46
N ALA A 115 11.10 -0.31 10.13
CA ALA A 115 11.40 -1.43 9.26
C ALA A 115 11.11 -2.76 9.98
N ASN A 116 10.51 -3.71 9.27
CA ASN A 116 10.18 -5.04 9.78
C ASN A 116 11.02 -6.11 9.09
N LEU A 117 11.45 -7.13 9.83
CA LEU A 117 12.13 -8.28 9.26
C LEU A 117 11.10 -9.29 8.75
N ALA A 118 11.01 -9.41 7.43
CA ALA A 118 10.16 -10.40 6.78
C ALA A 118 10.72 -11.82 6.95
N ARG A 119 9.85 -12.83 6.80
CA ARG A 119 10.25 -14.25 6.82
C ARG A 119 11.30 -14.62 5.78
N THR A 120 11.38 -13.85 4.70
CA THR A 120 12.37 -13.98 3.62
C THR A 120 13.70 -13.29 3.96
N GLU A 121 13.92 -12.90 5.22
CA GLU A 121 15.09 -12.15 5.71
C GLU A 121 15.29 -10.76 5.09
N LEU A 122 14.25 -10.22 4.47
CA LEU A 122 14.25 -8.83 3.97
C LEU A 122 13.90 -7.87 5.10
N VAL A 123 14.63 -6.77 5.19
CA VAL A 123 14.27 -5.62 6.01
C VAL A 123 13.37 -4.73 5.17
N VAL A 124 12.07 -4.82 5.44
CA VAL A 124 11.02 -4.15 4.69
C VAL A 124 10.67 -2.83 5.37
N ARG A 125 10.80 -1.72 4.64
CA ARG A 125 10.46 -0.37 5.09
C ARG A 125 9.11 0.06 4.51
N PRO A 126 8.04 0.21 5.32
CA PRO A 126 6.76 0.70 4.83
C PRO A 126 6.78 2.22 4.66
N CYS A 127 6.43 2.69 3.48
CA CYS A 127 6.32 4.10 3.12
C CYS A 127 4.84 4.46 2.94
N VAL A 128 4.34 5.46 3.67
CA VAL A 128 2.93 5.87 3.63
C VAL A 128 2.81 7.11 2.76
N ALA A 129 1.95 7.05 1.74
CA ALA A 129 1.69 8.17 0.85
C ALA A 129 0.19 8.38 0.67
N LEU A 130 -0.22 9.64 0.47
CA LEU A 130 -1.57 10.03 0.13
C LEU A 130 -1.65 10.37 -1.36
N LEU A 131 -2.47 9.65 -2.09
CA LEU A 131 -2.88 10.00 -3.44
C LEU A 131 -4.02 11.02 -3.34
N HIS A 132 -3.72 12.25 -3.73
CA HIS A 132 -4.72 13.28 -3.93
C HIS A 132 -5.42 13.06 -5.26
N SER A 133 -6.73 13.23 -5.30
CA SER A 133 -7.54 13.12 -6.51
C SER A 133 -8.52 14.28 -6.68
N PHE A 134 -8.29 15.34 -5.93
CA PHE A 134 -9.05 16.58 -5.95
C PHE A 134 -8.08 17.74 -5.93
N ASP A 135 -8.26 18.66 -6.87
CA ASP A 135 -7.51 19.91 -6.94
C ASP A 135 -8.41 21.04 -6.42
N GLU A 136 -8.03 21.63 -5.28
CA GLU A 136 -8.79 22.71 -4.64
C GLU A 136 -8.83 24.00 -5.47
N LEU A 137 -7.83 24.23 -6.32
CA LEU A 137 -7.71 25.44 -7.12
C LEU A 137 -8.58 25.38 -8.37
N THR A 138 -8.60 24.23 -9.04
CA THR A 138 -9.35 24.04 -10.29
C THR A 138 -10.74 23.44 -10.06
N GLY A 139 -10.97 22.82 -8.90
CA GLY A 139 -12.18 22.05 -8.60
C GLY A 139 -12.22 20.70 -9.34
N GLU A 140 -11.15 20.33 -10.06
CA GLU A 140 -11.07 19.05 -10.76
C GLU A 140 -11.07 17.88 -9.77
N ASN A 141 -11.78 16.83 -10.14
CA ASN A 141 -12.00 15.65 -9.32
C ASN A 141 -11.93 14.41 -10.20
N ALA A 142 -11.12 13.42 -9.79
CA ALA A 142 -11.09 12.10 -10.41
C ALA A 142 -11.21 10.98 -9.36
N ASP A 143 -11.71 9.83 -9.80
CA ASP A 143 -11.76 8.61 -9.00
C ASP A 143 -10.49 7.77 -9.24
N PRO A 144 -9.61 7.57 -8.24
CA PRO A 144 -8.42 6.73 -8.41
C PRO A 144 -8.70 5.33 -8.93
N GLU A 145 -9.81 4.69 -8.52
CA GLU A 145 -10.11 3.30 -8.90
C GLU A 145 -10.48 3.17 -10.38
N VAL A 146 -10.98 4.25 -10.99
CA VAL A 146 -11.39 4.28 -12.40
C VAL A 146 -10.31 4.89 -13.28
N SER A 147 -9.65 5.94 -12.80
CA SER A 147 -8.85 6.84 -13.63
C SER A 147 -7.34 6.69 -13.47
N LEU A 148 -6.86 6.11 -12.37
CA LEU A 148 -5.42 6.03 -12.11
C LEU A 148 -4.91 4.63 -11.82
N ILE A 149 -5.64 3.79 -11.10
CA ILE A 149 -5.20 2.44 -10.73
C ILE A 149 -5.54 1.49 -11.89
N PRO A 150 -4.62 1.24 -12.84
CA PRO A 150 -4.91 0.41 -14.00
C PRO A 150 -4.69 -1.05 -13.59
N ARG A 151 -5.53 -1.96 -14.09
CA ARG A 151 -5.23 -3.39 -14.01
C ARG A 151 -4.12 -3.70 -15.01
N LEU A 152 -2.85 -3.80 -14.59
CA LEU A 152 -1.75 -4.09 -15.52
C LEU A 152 -0.63 -4.97 -14.93
N ASP A 153 0.00 -5.66 -15.88
CA ASP A 153 0.89 -6.84 -15.85
C ASP A 153 0.42 -8.12 -15.13
N ALA A 154 -0.30 -8.96 -15.89
CA ALA A 154 -0.76 -10.28 -15.47
C ALA A 154 0.37 -11.28 -15.12
N ARG A 155 1.64 -10.95 -15.40
CA ARG A 155 2.78 -11.82 -15.06
C ARG A 155 3.12 -11.78 -13.57
N GLU A 156 2.94 -10.63 -12.92
CA GLU A 156 3.33 -10.43 -11.52
C GLU A 156 2.12 -10.17 -10.61
N VAL A 157 1.12 -9.43 -11.11
CA VAL A 157 -0.10 -9.07 -10.36
C VAL A 157 -1.34 -9.67 -11.02
N ALA A 158 -2.02 -10.58 -10.31
CA ALA A 158 -3.29 -11.15 -10.77
C ALA A 158 -4.44 -10.15 -10.68
N ALA A 159 -4.42 -9.27 -9.67
CA ALA A 159 -5.42 -8.23 -9.48
C ALA A 159 -4.89 -7.09 -8.62
N VAL A 160 -5.34 -5.87 -8.90
CA VAL A 160 -5.24 -4.74 -7.98
C VAL A 160 -6.60 -4.54 -7.35
N PHE A 161 -6.64 -4.40 -6.03
CA PHE A 161 -7.87 -4.16 -5.29
C PHE A 161 -7.60 -3.22 -4.12
N THR A 162 -8.68 -2.76 -3.49
CA THR A 162 -8.59 -1.74 -2.44
C THR A 162 -9.36 -2.20 -1.20
N ALA A 163 -8.89 -1.80 -0.03
CA ALA A 163 -9.51 -2.16 1.25
C ALA A 163 -9.68 -0.93 2.16
N PRO A 164 -10.75 -0.84 2.97
CA PRO A 164 -10.90 0.23 3.94
C PRO A 164 -9.71 0.28 4.91
N PHE A 165 -9.07 1.44 5.06
CA PHE A 165 -7.89 1.60 5.92
C PHE A 165 -8.19 1.22 7.38
N ARG A 166 -9.41 1.50 7.84
CA ARG A 166 -9.86 1.13 9.20
C ARG A 166 -9.77 -0.37 9.51
N ASN A 167 -9.78 -1.24 8.50
CA ASN A 167 -9.70 -2.69 8.70
C ASN A 167 -8.30 -3.11 9.17
N PHE A 168 -7.25 -2.37 8.80
CA PHE A 168 -5.87 -2.64 9.21
C PHE A 168 -5.55 -2.16 10.63
N LEU A 169 -6.49 -1.50 11.30
CA LEU A 169 -6.33 -1.03 12.67
C LEU A 169 -6.81 -2.07 13.71
N ARG A 170 -7.23 -3.25 13.26
CA ARG A 170 -7.78 -4.30 14.11
C ARG A 170 -7.05 -5.63 13.91
N CYS A 171 -6.82 -6.35 15.00
CA CYS A 171 -6.21 -7.68 14.96
C CYS A 171 -7.19 -8.80 14.61
N ARG A 172 -8.48 -8.48 14.43
CA ARG A 172 -9.53 -9.40 14.03
C ARG A 172 -10.37 -8.75 12.94
N ASP A 173 -10.78 -9.61 12.03
CA ASP A 173 -11.80 -9.39 11.03
C ASP A 173 -13.08 -8.78 11.67
N MET A 174 -13.71 -7.83 10.98
CA MET A 174 -14.99 -7.26 11.41
C MET A 174 -16.10 -8.31 11.22
N GLU A 175 -17.05 -8.40 12.15
CA GLU A 175 -18.21 -9.30 12.01
C GLU A 175 -19.18 -8.84 10.91
N ASP A 176 -19.14 -7.54 10.57
CA ASP A 176 -19.96 -6.92 9.53
C ASP A 176 -19.10 -6.63 8.29
N TRP A 177 -19.20 -7.53 7.30
CA TRP A 177 -18.45 -7.46 6.04
C TRP A 177 -19.17 -6.68 4.92
N GLY A 178 -20.41 -6.23 5.14
CA GLY A 178 -21.25 -5.69 4.06
C GLY A 178 -21.55 -6.74 2.97
N ASP A 179 -21.56 -6.33 1.70
CA ASP A 179 -21.75 -7.22 0.55
C ASP A 179 -20.44 -7.96 0.19
N GLY A 180 -20.18 -9.08 0.87
CA GLY A 180 -19.17 -10.07 0.46
C GLY A 180 -18.56 -10.82 1.63
N ASP A 181 -18.66 -12.14 1.63
CA ASP A 181 -17.97 -13.01 2.58
C ASP A 181 -16.50 -13.20 2.13
N PRO A 182 -15.50 -12.79 2.93
CA PRO A 182 -14.09 -12.98 2.59
C PRO A 182 -13.69 -14.44 2.41
N MET A 183 -14.43 -15.39 2.98
CA MET A 183 -14.21 -16.82 2.74
C MET A 183 -14.42 -17.22 1.28
N GLU A 184 -15.18 -16.44 0.50
CA GLU A 184 -15.44 -16.75 -0.91
C GLU A 184 -14.20 -16.53 -1.81
N TRP A 185 -13.33 -15.57 -1.47
CA TRP A 185 -12.20 -15.20 -2.33
C TRP A 185 -10.81 -15.33 -1.66
N TYR A 186 -10.71 -15.38 -0.32
CA TYR A 186 -9.43 -15.54 0.40
C TYR A 186 -9.46 -16.65 1.46
N LYS A 187 -8.91 -17.81 1.10
CA LYS A 187 -8.76 -18.99 1.99
C LYS A 187 -7.40 -19.00 2.71
N GLY A 188 -7.07 -17.93 3.42
CA GLY A 188 -5.87 -17.88 4.28
C GLY A 188 -6.11 -18.58 5.63
N ALA A 189 -5.13 -19.34 6.10
CA ALA A 189 -5.11 -19.88 7.46
C ALA A 189 -4.40 -18.89 8.40
N TRP A 190 -4.91 -18.74 9.63
CA TRP A 190 -4.17 -18.03 10.67
C TRP A 190 -2.97 -18.87 11.12
N THR A 191 -1.81 -18.22 11.19
CA THR A 191 -0.52 -18.82 11.52
C THR A 191 0.21 -17.91 12.50
N GLU A 192 0.92 -18.48 13.45
CA GLU A 192 1.67 -17.70 14.43
C GLU A 192 3.11 -17.49 13.93
N TRP A 193 3.57 -16.23 13.91
CA TRP A 193 4.95 -15.87 13.60
C TRP A 193 5.38 -14.71 14.49
N HIS A 194 6.52 -14.85 15.18
CA HIS A 194 7.03 -13.88 16.16
C HIS A 194 5.99 -13.43 17.22
N GLN A 195 5.20 -14.36 17.76
CA GLN A 195 4.15 -14.09 18.76
C GLN A 195 2.98 -13.22 18.25
N GLU A 196 2.90 -13.00 16.93
CA GLU A 196 1.78 -12.32 16.29
C GLU A 196 1.02 -13.29 15.36
N ASN A 197 -0.28 -13.06 15.20
CA ASN A 197 -1.13 -13.85 14.33
C ASN A 197 -1.14 -13.27 12.91
N TRP A 198 -0.73 -14.09 11.95
CA TRP A 198 -0.65 -13.76 10.52
C TRP A 198 -1.63 -14.62 9.73
N LYS A 199 -2.48 -14.00 8.90
CA LYS A 199 -3.39 -14.74 8.01
C LYS A 199 -2.71 -14.99 6.65
N SER A 200 -2.18 -16.19 6.46
CA SER A 200 -1.40 -16.59 5.28
C SER A 200 -2.09 -17.71 4.51
N LYS A 201 -2.07 -17.66 3.17
CA LYS A 201 -2.50 -18.77 2.31
C LYS A 201 -1.28 -19.68 2.07
N TYR A 202 -1.34 -20.94 2.51
CA TYR A 202 -0.33 -21.96 2.19
C TYR A 202 -0.55 -22.51 0.78
#